data_AF-A0A967FD32-F1
#
_entry.id   AF-A0A967FD32-F1
#
_cell.length_a   1.000
_cell.length_b   1.000
_cell.length_c   1.000
_cell.angle_alpha   90.00
_cell.angle_beta   90.00
_cell.angle_gamma   90.00
#
_symmetry.space_group_name_H-M   'P 1'
#
loop_
_entity.id
_entity.type
_entity.pdbx_description
1 polymer ?
#
loop_
_entity_poly.entity_id
_entity_poly.type
_entity_poly.pdbx_seq_one_letter_code
_entity_poly.pdbx_strand_id
1 'polypeptide(L)' 'IRLSLNEDLDKKHLIRADSPEECMFMLGQTFYTMLYWVTAPVYSYVEWYGRQERYKKYADYRRLLQVLQVVDPAR' A
#
# COMPACT_ATOMS: atom_id res chain seq x y z
N ILE A 1 -23.45 15.03 1.22
CA ILE A 1 -22.85 16.26 0.68
C ILE A 1 -21.37 15.97 0.44
N ARG A 2 -20.95 15.84 -0.82
CA ARG A 2 -19.55 15.55 -1.17
C ARG A 2 -18.84 16.89 -1.29
N LEU A 3 -18.07 17.27 -0.28
CA LEU A 3 -17.25 18.47 -0.33
C LEU A 3 -16.05 18.16 -1.22
N SER A 4 -16.16 18.46 -2.52
CA SER A 4 -15.03 18.45 -3.45
C SER A 4 -14.08 19.57 -3.02
N LEU A 5 -13.10 19.23 -2.20
CA LEU A 5 -12.11 20.18 -1.70
C LEU A 5 -11.11 20.58 -2.80
N ASN A 6 -10.92 19.75 -3.83
CA ASN A 6 -10.20 20.05 -5.07
C ASN A 6 -10.31 18.87 -6.05
N GLU A 7 -10.95 19.04 -7.22
CA GLU A 7 -11.15 17.95 -8.18
C GLU A 7 -9.83 17.32 -8.67
N ASP A 8 -8.75 18.09 -8.72
CA ASP A 8 -7.46 17.60 -9.19
C ASP A 8 -6.68 16.84 -8.10
N LEU A 9 -7.00 17.05 -6.82
CA LEU A 9 -6.49 16.22 -5.73
C LEU A 9 -7.30 14.92 -5.60
N ASP A 10 -8.62 15.01 -5.71
CA ASP A 10 -9.50 13.82 -5.67
C ASP A 10 -9.15 12.83 -6.79
N LYS A 11 -8.81 13.30 -8.00
CA LYS A 11 -8.36 12.44 -9.10
C LYS A 11 -7.07 11.68 -8.80
N LYS A 12 -6.17 12.23 -7.99
CA LYS A 12 -4.84 11.65 -7.71
C LYS A 12 -4.87 10.55 -6.66
N HIS A 13 -5.90 10.53 -5.81
CA HIS A 13 -6.07 9.55 -4.74
C HIS A 13 -7.33 8.69 -4.93
N LEU A 14 -7.96 8.76 -6.11
CA LEU A 14 -9.11 7.96 -6.46
C LEU A 14 -8.68 6.51 -6.75
N ILE A 15 -8.88 5.64 -5.78
CA ILE A 15 -8.78 4.18 -5.92
C ILE A 15 -10.12 3.68 -6.47
N ARG A 16 -10.09 2.90 -7.56
CA ARG A 16 -11.29 2.20 -8.08
C ARG A 16 -11.22 0.74 -7.65
N ALA A 17 -12.38 0.11 -7.49
CA ALA A 17 -12.46 -1.27 -6.99
C ALA A 17 -11.69 -2.29 -7.85
N ASP A 18 -11.68 -2.09 -9.17
CA ASP A 18 -11.11 -3.03 -10.12
C ASP A 18 -9.83 -2.52 -10.81
N SER A 19 -9.32 -1.34 -10.43
CA SER A 19 -8.03 -0.87 -10.97
C SER A 19 -6.86 -1.56 -10.27
N PRO A 20 -5.76 -1.83 -10.99
CA PRO A 20 -4.53 -2.24 -10.35
C PRO A 20 -4.02 -1.10 -9.46
N GLU A 21 -3.78 -1.41 -8.20
CA GLU A 21 -3.25 -0.49 -7.20
C GLU A 21 -1.79 -0.77 -6.88
N GLU A 22 -1.11 0.19 -6.28
CA GLU A 22 0.29 0.02 -5.87
C GLU A 22 0.43 -1.04 -4.76
N CYS A 23 1.46 -1.89 -4.85
CA CYS A 23 1.73 -2.95 -3.87
C CYS A 23 1.89 -2.44 -2.43
N MET A 24 2.21 -1.15 -2.25
CA MET A 24 2.36 -0.50 -0.96
C MET A 24 1.08 -0.51 -0.12
N PHE A 25 -0.10 -0.56 -0.75
CA PHE A 25 -1.39 -0.64 -0.06
C PHE A 25 -1.62 -2.03 0.54
N MET A 26 -1.34 -3.08 -0.23
CA MET A 26 -1.41 -4.45 0.26
C MET A 26 -0.41 -4.69 1.39
N LEU A 27 0.81 -4.17 1.24
CA LEU A 27 1.86 -4.21 2.26
C LEU A 27 1.58 -3.32 3.47
N GLY A 28 0.57 -2.45 3.43
CA GLY A 28 0.08 -1.75 4.63
C GLY A 28 -0.29 -2.73 5.74
N GLN A 29 -0.79 -3.92 5.40
CA GLN A 29 -1.17 -4.93 6.38
C GLN A 29 0.03 -5.48 7.19
N THR A 30 1.26 -5.29 6.73
CA THR A 30 2.46 -5.83 7.38
C THR A 30 3.33 -4.78 8.05
N PHE A 31 3.00 -3.49 7.91
CA PHE A 31 3.86 -2.38 8.32
C PHE A 31 5.25 -2.34 7.65
N TYR A 32 5.47 -3.09 6.56
CA TYR A 32 6.70 -3.02 5.75
C TYR A 32 6.47 -2.21 4.46
N THR A 33 6.11 -0.94 4.60
CA THR A 33 5.75 -0.06 3.47
C THR A 33 6.03 1.41 3.74
N MET A 34 6.29 2.21 2.70
CA MET A 34 6.44 3.67 2.87
C MET A 34 5.11 4.40 3.09
N LEU A 35 3.98 3.69 3.01
CA LEU A 35 2.62 4.25 3.12
C LEU A 35 2.46 5.17 4.33
N TYR A 36 2.95 4.78 5.51
CA TYR A 36 2.75 5.56 6.72
C TYR A 36 3.49 6.89 6.70
N TRP A 37 4.72 6.90 6.18
CA TRP A 37 5.52 8.12 6.04
C TRP A 37 4.89 9.11 5.05
N VAL A 38 4.30 8.63 3.96
CA VAL A 38 3.63 9.52 2.99
C VAL A 38 2.29 10.05 3.50
N THR A 39 1.67 9.38 4.48
CA THR A 39 0.39 9.82 5.08
C THR A 39 0.57 10.73 6.31
N ALA A 40 1.66 10.58 7.06
CA ALA A 40 1.89 11.30 8.30
C ALA A 40 3.39 11.43 8.60
N PRO A 41 3.82 12.46 9.35
CA PRO A 41 5.22 12.67 9.70
C PRO A 41 5.70 11.70 10.80
N VAL A 42 5.79 10.42 10.47
CA VAL A 42 6.23 9.34 11.38
C VAL A 42 7.73 9.10 11.25
N TYR A 43 8.53 10.06 11.73
CA TYR A 43 10.01 10.03 11.57
C TYR A 43 10.67 8.76 12.14
N SER A 44 10.24 8.33 13.33
CA SER A 44 10.77 7.12 13.97
C SER A 44 10.49 5.87 13.13
N TYR A 45 9.34 5.83 12.45
CA TYR A 45 8.96 4.74 11.57
C TYR A 45 9.83 4.70 10.30
N VAL A 46 10.08 5.85 9.65
CA VAL A 46 10.90 5.85 8.43
C VAL A 46 12.36 5.47 8.72
N GLU A 47 12.88 5.89 9.87
CA GLU A 47 14.22 5.51 10.33
C GLU A 47 14.29 4.02 10.68
N TRP A 48 13.26 3.47 11.33
CA TRP A 48 13.14 2.03 11.57
C TRP A 48 13.03 1.26 10.24
N TYR A 49 12.19 1.70 9.32
CA TYR A 49 11.93 1.08 8.03
C TYR A 49 13.20 1.04 7.16
N GLY A 50 13.99 2.12 7.17
CA GLY A 50 15.27 2.20 6.45
C GLY A 50 16.32 1.19 6.92
N ARG A 51 16.18 0.65 8.14
CA ARG A 51 17.06 -0.37 8.72
C ARG A 51 16.56 -1.81 8.50
N GLN A 52 15.37 -1.99 7.95
CA GLN A 52 14.78 -3.32 7.78
C GLN A 52 15.36 -4.06 6.58
N GLU A 53 15.45 -5.39 6.71
CA GLU A 53 15.74 -6.28 5.59
C GLU A 53 14.55 -6.33 4.63
N ARG A 54 14.82 -6.24 3.33
CA ARG A 54 13.77 -6.24 2.29
C ARG A 54 13.22 -7.63 1.98
N TYR A 55 13.93 -8.70 2.34
CA TYR A 55 13.50 -10.06 2.04
C TYR A 55 12.13 -10.37 2.63
N LYS A 56 11.94 -10.04 3.92
CA LYS A 56 10.66 -10.24 4.61
C LYS A 56 9.49 -9.57 3.90
N LYS A 57 9.66 -8.32 3.45
CA LYS A 57 8.64 -7.56 2.70
C LYS A 57 8.15 -8.33 1.47
N TYR A 58 9.07 -8.84 0.64
CA TYR A 58 8.70 -9.55 -0.58
C TYR A 58 8.18 -10.96 -0.31
N ALA A 59 8.68 -11.64 0.73
CA ALA A 59 8.15 -12.91 1.16
C ALA A 59 6.70 -12.79 1.64
N ASP A 60 6.37 -11.73 2.38
CA ASP A 60 5.01 -11.45 2.82
C ASP A 60 4.12 -11.03 1.64
N TYR A 61 4.62 -10.19 0.72
CA TYR A 61 3.89 -9.81 -0.49
C TYR A 61 3.49 -11.02 -1.33
N ARG A 62 4.41 -11.96 -1.54
CA ARG A 62 4.14 -13.20 -2.27
C ARG A 62 3.00 -13.99 -1.62
N ARG A 63 2.98 -14.10 -0.28
CA ARG A 63 1.91 -14.83 0.43
C ARG A 63 0.55 -14.14 0.26
N LEU A 64 0.53 -12.81 0.31
CA LEU A 64 -0.70 -12.04 0.10
C LEU A 64 -1.24 -12.21 -1.33
N LEU A 65 -0.37 -12.20 -2.34
CA LEU A 65 -0.75 -12.49 -3.72
C LEU A 65 -1.30 -13.91 -3.87
N GLN A 66 -0.65 -14.90 -3.26
CA GLN A 66 -1.12 -16.28 -3.30
C GLN A 66 -2.53 -16.43 -2.73
N VAL A 67 -2.89 -15.67 -1.69
CA VAL A 67 -4.26 -15.67 -1.16
C VAL A 67 -5.26 -15.11 -2.18
N LEU A 68 -4.93 -14.03 -2.89
CA LEU A 68 -5.79 -13.49 -3.95
C LEU A 68 -5.95 -14.47 -5.12
N GLN A 69 -4.86 -15.16 -5.46
CA GLN A 69 -4.80 -16.12 -6.55
C GLN A 69 -5.60 -17.40 -6.31
N VAL A 70 -5.99 -17.69 -5.06
CA VAL A 70 -6.92 -18.79 -4.76
C VAL A 70 -8.28 -18.55 -5.41
N VAL A 71 -8.72 -17.28 -5.49
CA VAL A 71 -10.02 -16.89 -6.04
C VAL A 71 -9.91 -16.59 -7.53
N ASP A 72 -8.82 -15.95 -7.96
CA ASP A 72 -8.55 -15.61 -9.35
C ASP A 72 -7.07 -15.81 -9.70
N PRO A 73 -6.70 -16.94 -10.34
CA PRO A 73 -5.30 -17.27 -10.67
C PRO A 73 -4.60 -16.28 -11.60
N ALA A 74 -5.35 -15.46 -12.34
CA ALA A 74 -4.79 -14.47 -13.26
C ALA A 74 -4.46 -13.13 -12.58
N ARG A 75 -4.76 -13.00 -11.29
CA ARG A 75 -4.57 -11.80 -10.48
C ARG A 75 -3.20 -11.73 -9.79
#